data_AF-I2K9U2-F1
#
_entry.id   AF-I2K9U2-F1
#
_cell.length_a   1.000
_cell.length_b   1.000
_cell.length_c   1.000
_cell.angle_alpha   90.00
_cell.angle_beta   90.00
_cell.angle_gamma   90.00
#
_symmetry.space_group_name_H-M   'P 1'
#
loop_
_entity.id
_entity.type
_entity.pdbx_description
1 polymer ?
#
loop_
_entity_poly.entity_id
_entity_poly.type
_entity_poly.pdbx_seq_one_letter_code
_entity_poly.pdbx_strand_id
1 'polypeptide(L)'
;MHYIGIIGILFIGVGVFLFVVQTIYAGCHLNSTQFKDYENISKKPLDIRTEDEKKLMKDSWARYYFTKVRNIGYKVGLPLLGLALLFDYIIK
;
A
#
# COMPACT_ATOMS: atom_id res chain seq x y z
N MET A 1 -23.79 5.75 -9.09
CA MET A 1 -23.17 4.50 -8.59
C MET A 1 -22.08 3.97 -9.53
N HIS A 2 -22.30 3.96 -10.85
CA HIS A 2 -21.34 3.38 -11.81
C HIS A 2 -19.88 3.90 -11.69
N TYR A 3 -19.70 5.22 -11.55
CA TYR A 3 -18.37 5.82 -11.36
C TYR A 3 -17.68 5.41 -10.03
N ILE A 4 -18.44 5.15 -8.96
CA ILE A 4 -17.91 4.73 -7.66
C ILE A 4 -17.37 3.30 -7.74
N GLY A 5 -18.09 2.41 -8.45
CA GLY A 5 -17.64 1.04 -8.72
C GLY A 5 -16.38 1.00 -9.56
N ILE A 6 -16.30 1.82 -10.63
CA ILE A 6 -15.09 1.92 -11.48
C ILE A 6 -13.89 2.39 -10.66
N ILE A 7 -14.05 3.40 -9.81
CA ILE A 7 -12.99 3.88 -8.90
C ILE A 7 -12.55 2.76 -7.95
N GLY A 8 -13.49 2.03 -7.36
CA GLY A 8 -13.19 0.88 -6.50
C GLY A 8 -12.37 -0.21 -7.22
N ILE A 9 -12.75 -0.57 -8.44
CA ILE A 9 -12.04 -1.56 -9.27
C ILE A 9 -10.62 -1.07 -9.59
N LEU A 10 -10.44 0.20 -9.95
CA LEU A 10 -9.12 0.77 -10.23
C LEU A 10 -8.23 0.71 -8.99
N PHE A 11 -8.73 1.06 -7.80
CA PHE A 11 -7.95 0.99 -6.56
C PHE A 11 -7.56 -0.44 -6.18
N ILE A 12 -8.47 -1.41 -6.33
CA ILE A 12 -8.13 -2.82 -6.12
C ILE A 12 -7.14 -3.30 -7.17
N GLY A 13 -7.33 -2.96 -8.44
CA GLY A 13 -6.44 -3.32 -9.54
C GLY A 13 -5.01 -2.83 -9.32
N VAL A 14 -4.85 -1.59 -8.85
CA VAL A 14 -3.54 -1.05 -8.43
C VAL A 14 -2.97 -1.84 -7.26
N GLY A 15 -3.79 -2.21 -6.26
CA GLY A 15 -3.37 -3.06 -5.15
C GLY A 15 -2.84 -4.42 -5.61
N VAL A 16 -3.59 -5.11 -6.48
CA VAL A 16 -3.21 -6.42 -7.04
C VAL A 16 -1.95 -6.31 -7.88
N PHE A 17 -1.86 -5.30 -8.74
CA PHE A 17 -0.67 -5.05 -9.56
C PHE A 17 0.58 -4.87 -8.68
N LEU A 18 0.48 -4.03 -7.64
CA LEU A 18 1.58 -3.81 -6.70
C LEU A 18 1.94 -5.08 -5.90
N PHE A 19 0.97 -5.94 -5.59
CA PHE A 19 1.23 -7.24 -4.98
C PHE A 19 2.04 -8.18 -5.89
N VAL A 20 1.71 -8.22 -7.17
CA VAL A 20 2.43 -9.01 -8.18
C VAL A 20 3.84 -8.47 -8.38
N VAL A 21 3.99 -7.16 -8.55
CA VAL A 21 5.31 -6.49 -8.65
C VAL A 21 6.15 -6.79 -7.41
N GLN A 22 5.56 -6.73 -6.21
CA GLN A 22 6.26 -7.04 -4.97
C GLN A 22 6.73 -8.50 -4.94
N THR A 23 5.90 -9.45 -5.38
CA THR A 23 6.26 -10.87 -5.45
C THR A 23 7.40 -11.14 -6.46
N ILE A 24 7.42 -10.42 -7.58
CA ILE A 24 8.40 -10.64 -8.67
C ILE A 24 9.73 -9.91 -8.42
N TYR A 25 9.68 -8.64 -8.00
CA TYR A 25 10.88 -7.79 -7.88
C TYR A 25 11.47 -7.74 -6.46
N ALA A 26 10.62 -7.78 -5.44
CA ALA A 26 11.03 -7.59 -4.06
C ALA A 26 10.99 -8.94 -3.33
N GLY A 27 12.08 -9.69 -3.42
CA GLY A 27 12.32 -10.84 -2.56
C GLY A 27 11.98 -10.50 -1.11
N CYS A 28 10.87 -11.06 -0.65
CA CYS A 28 10.24 -10.89 0.64
C CYS A 28 9.77 -9.47 1.00
N HIS A 29 8.47 -9.40 1.28
CA HIS A 29 7.77 -8.34 2.00
C HIS A 29 8.60 -7.85 3.21
N LEU A 30 8.60 -6.54 3.48
CA LEU A 30 9.10 -6.04 4.77
C LEU A 30 8.29 -6.69 5.89
N ASN A 31 8.97 -7.26 6.89
CA ASN A 31 8.31 -7.78 8.07
C ASN A 31 7.63 -6.62 8.84
N SER A 32 6.59 -6.92 9.63
CA SER A 32 5.81 -5.91 10.37
C SER A 32 6.68 -5.00 11.25
N THR A 33 7.69 -5.57 11.91
CA THR A 33 8.67 -4.83 12.71
C THR A 33 9.49 -3.87 11.85
N GLN A 34 10.06 -4.36 10.74
CA GLN A 34 10.86 -3.53 9.83
C GLN A 34 10.02 -2.42 9.18
N PHE A 35 8.74 -2.67 8.92
CA PHE A 35 7.82 -1.65 8.42
C PHE A 35 7.59 -0.54 9.45
N LYS A 36 7.41 -0.88 10.73
CA LYS A 36 7.28 0.10 11.82
C LYS A 36 8.58 0.87 12.05
N ASP A 37 9.71 0.19 12.00
CA ASP A 37 11.03 0.82 12.16
C ASP A 37 11.27 1.81 11.02
N TYR A 38 11.01 1.41 9.77
CA TYR A 38 11.07 2.31 8.62
C TYR A 38 10.13 3.51 8.79
N GLU A 39 8.90 3.29 9.25
CA GLU A 39 7.95 4.38 9.48
C GLU A 39 8.47 5.37 10.54
N ASN A 40 9.02 4.86 11.64
CA ASN A 40 9.60 5.70 12.69
C ASN A 40 10.82 6.49 12.19
N ILE A 41 11.73 5.84 11.47
CA ILE A 41 12.90 6.50 10.87
C ILE A 41 12.46 7.55 9.84
N SER A 42 11.44 7.25 9.04
CA SER A 42 10.94 8.19 8.01
C SER A 42 10.39 9.49 8.59
N LYS A 43 9.91 9.47 9.85
CA LYS A 43 9.42 10.64 10.59
C LYS A 43 10.55 11.43 11.28
N LYS A 44 11.73 10.84 11.44
CA LYS A 44 12.90 11.54 12.02
C LYS A 44 13.44 12.59 11.03
N PRO A 45 13.91 13.75 11.52
CA PRO A 45 14.75 14.67 10.75
C PRO A 45 15.96 13.97 10.10
N LEU A 46 16.39 14.42 8.92
CA LEU A 46 17.45 13.76 8.14
C LEU A 46 18.83 13.85 8.81
N ASP A 47 19.06 14.93 9.55
CA ASP A 47 20.29 15.27 10.27
C ASP A 47 20.55 14.38 11.49
N ILE A 48 19.50 13.78 12.07
CA ILE A 48 19.64 12.90 13.24
C ILE A 48 19.66 11.41 12.89
N ARG A 49 19.56 11.04 11.59
CA ARG A 49 19.54 9.63 11.17
C ARG A 49 20.94 9.05 11.16
N THR A 50 21.09 7.85 11.71
CA THR A 50 22.36 7.11 11.64
C THR A 50 22.65 6.62 10.21
N GLU A 51 23.91 6.32 9.90
CA GLU A 51 24.27 5.78 8.59
C GLU A 51 23.58 4.43 8.30
N ASP A 52 23.40 3.61 9.34
CA ASP A 52 22.66 2.34 9.23
C ASP A 52 21.18 2.56 8.91
N GLU A 53 20.55 3.58 9.53
CA GLU A 53 19.17 3.97 9.22
C GLU A 53 19.04 4.46 7.77
N LYS A 54 19.99 5.28 7.30
CA LYS A 54 20.01 5.76 5.90
C LYS A 54 20.18 4.60 4.91
N LYS A 55 21.06 3.66 5.21
CA LYS A 55 21.29 2.45 4.40
C LYS A 55 20.04 1.58 4.35
N LEU A 56 19.44 1.30 5.50
CA LEU A 56 18.17 0.57 5.59
C LEU A 56 17.09 1.24 4.75
N MET A 57 16.96 2.58 4.86
CA MET A 57 15.97 3.32 4.08
C MET A 57 16.20 3.20 2.58
N LYS A 58 17.45 3.29 2.12
CA LYS A 58 17.81 3.15 0.71
C LYS A 58 17.48 1.75 0.17
N ASP A 59 17.83 0.71 0.92
CA ASP A 59 17.69 -0.68 0.46
C ASP A 59 16.23 -1.18 0.52
N SER A 60 15.42 -0.63 1.43
CA SER A 60 14.05 -1.08 1.67
C SER A 60 12.94 -0.12 1.22
N TRP A 61 13.31 1.08 0.72
CA TRP A 61 12.41 2.10 0.18
C TRP A 61 11.29 1.51 -0.68
N ALA A 62 11.66 0.69 -1.67
CA ALA A 62 10.72 0.24 -2.70
C ALA A 62 9.71 -0.72 -2.09
N ARG A 63 10.20 -1.60 -1.21
CA ARG A 63 9.39 -2.58 -0.49
C ARG A 63 8.42 -1.86 0.44
N TYR A 64 8.85 -0.81 1.14
CA TYR A 64 8.02 -0.02 2.03
C TYR A 64 6.92 0.70 1.23
N TYR A 65 7.31 1.39 0.16
CA TYR A 65 6.39 2.16 -0.67
C TYR A 65 5.32 1.26 -1.31
N PHE A 66 5.71 0.16 -1.96
CA PHE A 66 4.77 -0.76 -2.58
C PHE A 66 3.81 -1.38 -1.55
N THR A 67 4.33 -1.78 -0.38
CA THR A 67 3.49 -2.30 0.72
C THR A 67 2.47 -1.27 1.18
N LYS A 68 2.90 -0.02 1.37
CA LYS A 68 2.04 1.07 1.87
C LYS A 68 0.94 1.41 0.86
N VAL A 69 1.31 1.62 -0.41
CA VAL A 69 0.35 1.97 -1.46
C VAL A 69 -0.65 0.84 -1.70
N ARG A 70 -0.19 -0.42 -1.73
CA ARG A 70 -1.07 -1.60 -1.82
C ARG A 70 -2.08 -1.66 -0.68
N ASN A 71 -1.63 -1.50 0.56
CA ASN A 71 -2.51 -1.55 1.72
C ASN A 71 -3.55 -0.41 1.72
N ILE A 72 -3.18 0.79 1.27
CA ILE A 72 -4.11 1.90 1.05
C ILE A 72 -5.11 1.55 -0.06
N GLY A 73 -4.61 1.03 -1.18
CA GLY A 73 -5.44 0.60 -2.32
C GLY A 73 -6.51 -0.39 -1.91
N TYR A 74 -6.18 -1.40 -1.10
CA TYR A 74 -7.17 -2.32 -0.56
C TYR A 74 -8.12 -1.67 0.45
N LYS A 75 -7.61 -0.84 1.38
CA LYS A 75 -8.45 -0.16 2.38
C LYS A 75 -9.47 0.79 1.78
N VAL A 76 -9.16 1.41 0.64
CA VAL A 76 -10.06 2.34 -0.06
C VAL A 76 -10.90 1.60 -1.10
N GLY A 77 -10.29 0.72 -1.88
CA GLY A 77 -10.94 0.00 -2.97
C GLY A 77 -12.01 -0.98 -2.51
N LEU A 78 -11.77 -1.78 -1.46
CA LEU A 78 -12.74 -2.78 -0.99
C LEU A 78 -14.05 -2.13 -0.50
N PRO A 79 -14.02 -1.10 0.37
CA PRO A 79 -15.25 -0.45 0.82
C PRO A 79 -16.02 0.25 -0.30
N LEU A 80 -15.32 0.88 -1.26
CA LEU A 80 -15.98 1.52 -2.40
C LEU A 80 -16.68 0.49 -3.30
N LEU A 81 -16.05 -0.66 -3.53
CA LEU A 81 -16.68 -1.77 -4.25
C LEU A 81 -17.84 -2.39 -3.47
N GLY A 82 -17.69 -2.59 -2.16
CA GLY A 82 -18.76 -3.09 -1.30
C GLY A 82 -19.97 -2.16 -1.28
N LEU A 83 -19.75 -0.85 -1.17
CA LEU A 83 -20.81 0.16 -1.26
C LEU A 83 -21.47 0.15 -2.64
N ALA A 84 -20.69 0.12 -3.72
CA ALA A 84 -21.25 0.08 -5.08
C ALA A 84 -22.16 -1.14 -5.28
N LEU A 85 -21.72 -2.33 -4.83
CA LEU A 85 -22.51 -3.57 -4.91
C LEU A 85 -23.76 -3.56 -4.02
N LEU A 86 -23.66 -3.04 -2.79
CA LEU A 86 -24.80 -2.91 -1.87
C LEU A 86 -25.87 -1.97 -2.44
N PHE A 87 -25.46 -0.83 -2.99
CA PHE A 87 -26.40 0.11 -3.59
C PHE A 87 -27.02 -0.42 -4.87
N ASP A 88 -26.26 -1.10 -5.74
CA ASP A 88 -26.82 -1.76 -6.93
C ASP A 88 -27.78 -2.91 -6.55
N TYR A 89 -27.59 -3.57 -5.40
CA TYR A 89 -28.51 -4.57 -4.88
C TYR A 89 -29.80 -3.97 -4.28
N ILE A 90 -29.70 -2.84 -3.57
CA ILE A 90 -30.84 -2.17 -2.92
C ILE A 90 -31.72 -1.40 -3.92
N ILE A 91 -31.14 -0.85 -4.99
CA ILE A 91 -31.86 -0.06 -6.00
C ILE A 91 -32.55 -0.94 -7.05
N LYS A 92 -32.32 -2.26 -7.01
CA LYS A 92 -32.94 -3.24 -7.90
C LYS A 92 -34.30 -3.71 -7.35
#